data_AF-A0A2C9TIU8-F1
#
_entry.id   AF-A0A2C9TIU8-F1
#
_cell.length_a   1.000
_cell.length_b   1.000
_cell.length_c   1.000
_cell.angle_alpha   90.00
_cell.angle_beta   90.00
_cell.angle_gamma   90.00
#
_symmetry.space_group_name_H-M   'P 1'
#
loop_
_entity.id
_entity.type
_entity.pdbx_description
1 polymer ?
#
loop_
_entity_poly.entity_id
_entity_poly.type
_entity_poly.pdbx_seq_one_letter_code
_entity_poly.pdbx_strand_id
1 'polypeptide(L)'
;NRNTRTTKGYYFISEMTDDSNGRPKDDEKRYPVKMEHNKIIPTKPLPNDKLKKEIENFKFFVQYGNFKDINDYKDGDISYNPNVPSYSAKYQLNNDDYNVQQLRKRYDIPTKQAPKLLLKGDGDLKGSSVGSRSLEFTFVENKEENIYFTDSVQYTPSEDTRYESN
;
A
#
# COMPACT_ATOMS: atom_id res chain seq x y z
N ASN A 1 13.55 1.75 10.98
CA ASN A 1 14.98 1.37 11.01
C ASN A 1 15.19 0.40 12.18
N ARG A 2 15.59 -0.84 11.89
CA ARG A 2 15.77 -1.88 12.92
C ARG A 2 16.96 -1.62 13.84
N ASN A 3 18.03 -1.03 13.31
CA ASN A 3 19.28 -0.76 14.05
C ASN A 3 19.06 0.30 15.14
N THR A 4 18.44 1.41 14.77
CA THR A 4 18.18 2.53 15.69
C THR A 4 16.89 2.37 16.49
N ARG A 5 16.05 1.39 16.14
CA ARG A 5 14.68 1.26 16.66
C ARG A 5 13.83 2.52 16.50
N THR A 6 14.12 3.32 15.47
CA THR A 6 13.35 4.54 15.14
C THR A 6 12.56 4.37 13.86
N THR A 7 11.48 5.14 13.74
CA THR A 7 10.61 5.20 12.58
C THR A 7 10.48 6.65 12.14
N LYS A 8 10.55 6.87 10.83
CA LYS A 8 10.31 8.16 10.17
C LYS A 8 9.56 7.84 8.88
N GLY A 9 8.66 8.72 8.48
CA GLY A 9 7.92 8.58 7.24
C GLY A 9 7.14 9.84 6.93
N TYR A 10 6.32 9.77 5.90
CA TYR A 10 5.39 10.83 5.52
C TYR A 10 4.00 10.22 5.36
N TYR A 11 3.00 10.94 5.83
CA TYR A 11 1.65 10.82 5.29
C TYR A 11 1.55 11.80 4.12
N PHE A 12 0.99 11.39 2.99
CA PHE A 12 0.92 12.25 1.81
C PHE A 12 -0.44 12.17 1.14
N ILE A 13 -0.82 13.26 0.49
CA ILE A 13 -2.00 13.38 -0.37
C ILE A 13 -1.48 13.92 -1.70
N SER A 14 -1.78 13.22 -2.79
CA SER A 14 -1.41 13.62 -4.15
C SER A 14 -2.68 13.71 -4.98
N GLU A 15 -2.74 14.73 -5.82
CA GLU A 15 -3.77 14.92 -6.84
C GLU A 15 -3.06 15.06 -8.18
N MET A 16 -3.37 14.16 -9.12
CA MET A 16 -2.84 14.22 -10.48
C MET A 16 -3.89 14.85 -11.38
N THR A 17 -3.52 15.94 -12.04
CA THR A 17 -4.38 16.70 -12.97
C THR A 17 -3.63 16.98 -14.26
N ASP A 18 -4.32 17.34 -15.33
CA ASP A 18 -3.66 17.88 -16.52
C ASP A 18 -3.63 19.41 -16.47
N ASP A 19 -2.49 20.00 -16.85
CA ASP A 19 -2.37 21.45 -17.04
C ASP A 19 -3.16 21.92 -18.27
N SER A 20 -3.17 23.23 -18.53
CA SER A 20 -3.88 23.81 -19.68
C SER A 20 -3.38 23.30 -21.04
N ASN A 21 -2.21 22.65 -21.10
CA ASN A 21 -1.62 22.06 -22.30
C ASN A 21 -1.78 20.53 -22.34
N GLY A 22 -2.57 19.94 -21.43
CA GLY A 22 -2.77 18.50 -21.33
C GLY A 22 -1.57 17.74 -20.77
N ARG A 23 -0.66 18.41 -20.02
CA ARG A 23 0.49 17.74 -19.39
C ARG A 23 0.13 17.32 -17.97
N PRO A 24 0.47 16.10 -17.54
CA PRO A 24 0.19 15.66 -16.19
C PRO A 24 0.99 16.47 -15.17
N LYS A 25 0.31 16.88 -14.10
CA LYS A 25 0.81 17.64 -12.97
C LYS A 25 0.42 16.90 -11.69
N ASP A 26 1.40 16.66 -10.84
CA ASP A 26 1.22 16.05 -9.51
C ASP A 26 1.36 17.12 -8.43
N ASP A 27 0.27 17.39 -7.71
CA ASP A 27 0.23 18.29 -6.56
C ASP A 27 0.32 17.50 -5.24
N GLU A 28 1.51 16.95 -4.95
CA GLU A 28 1.77 16.17 -3.73
C GLU A 28 2.02 17.06 -2.49
N LYS A 29 1.31 16.77 -1.39
CA LYS A 29 1.55 17.35 -0.06
C LYS A 29 2.03 16.28 0.90
N ARG A 30 3.20 16.49 1.51
CA ARG A 30 3.81 15.58 2.50
C ARG A 30 3.78 16.13 3.92
N TYR A 31 3.40 15.28 4.86
CA TYR A 31 3.33 15.56 6.29
C TYR A 31 4.24 14.59 7.04
N PRO A 32 5.34 15.06 7.66
CA PRO A 32 6.29 14.16 8.31
C PRO A 32 5.70 13.55 9.58
N VAL A 33 5.82 12.23 9.70
CA VAL A 33 5.29 11.43 10.80
C VAL A 33 6.35 10.52 11.40
N LYS A 34 6.10 10.09 12.63
CA LYS A 34 6.82 9.01 13.32
C LYS A 34 5.82 8.01 13.89
N MET A 35 6.27 6.79 14.18
CA MET A 35 5.46 5.79 14.87
C MET A 35 5.95 5.62 16.31
N GLU A 36 5.05 5.81 17.28
CA GLU A 36 5.31 5.59 18.71
C GLU A 36 4.15 4.81 19.32
N HIS A 37 4.43 3.79 20.13
CA HIS A 37 3.41 2.94 20.74
C HIS A 37 2.34 2.44 19.73
N ASN A 38 2.80 2.02 18.54
CA ASN A 38 1.96 1.58 17.42
C ASN A 38 0.95 2.62 16.89
N LYS A 39 1.19 3.90 17.13
CA LYS A 39 0.40 5.02 16.59
C LYS A 39 1.27 5.90 15.71
N ILE A 40 0.68 6.42 14.63
CA ILE A 40 1.34 7.40 13.75
C ILE A 40 1.08 8.80 14.32
N ILE A 41 2.15 9.56 14.50
CA ILE A 41 2.12 10.88 15.13
C ILE A 41 2.77 11.90 14.18
N PRO A 42 2.10 13.01 13.85
CA PRO A 42 2.70 14.13 13.12
C PRO A 42 3.87 14.73 13.89
N THR A 43 4.95 15.07 13.19
CA THR A 43 6.14 15.70 13.77
C THR A 43 6.22 17.21 13.51
N LYS A 44 5.29 17.74 12.70
CA LYS A 44 5.14 19.18 12.40
C LYS A 44 3.67 19.60 12.57
N PRO A 45 3.40 20.91 12.75
CA PRO A 45 2.04 21.45 12.75
C PRO A 45 1.28 21.07 11.46
N LEU A 46 -0.01 20.78 11.60
CA LEU A 46 -0.90 20.43 10.50
C LEU A 46 -1.88 21.58 10.22
N PRO A 47 -2.37 21.70 8.97
CA PRO A 47 -3.28 22.78 8.57
C PRO A 47 -4.66 22.72 9.24
N ASN A 48 -5.11 21.55 9.70
CA ASN A 48 -6.42 21.39 10.34
C ASN A 48 -6.51 20.10 11.18
N ASP A 49 -7.51 20.05 12.07
CA ASP A 49 -7.77 18.92 12.97
C ASP A 49 -8.31 17.68 12.26
N LYS A 50 -8.98 17.84 11.11
CA LYS A 50 -9.49 16.69 10.32
C LYS A 50 -8.32 15.83 9.84
N LEU A 51 -7.31 16.44 9.24
CA LEU A 51 -6.10 15.77 8.79
C LEU A 51 -5.33 15.15 9.96
N LYS A 52 -5.26 15.85 11.11
CA LYS A 52 -4.64 15.30 12.32
C LYS A 52 -5.31 13.99 12.75
N LYS A 53 -6.64 13.98 12.84
CA LYS A 53 -7.42 12.78 13.20
C LYS A 53 -7.26 11.67 12.17
N GLU A 54 -7.17 12.00 10.89
CA GLU A 54 -6.94 11.02 9.83
C GLU A 54 -5.58 10.34 9.98
N ILE A 55 -4.51 11.11 10.19
CA ILE A 55 -3.16 10.59 10.42
C ILE A 55 -3.10 9.74 11.70
N GLU A 56 -3.68 10.22 12.81
CA GLU A 56 -3.65 9.52 14.10
C GLU A 56 -4.46 8.21 14.08
N ASN A 57 -5.53 8.14 13.27
CA ASN A 57 -6.36 6.94 13.11
C ASN A 57 -5.87 6.01 11.99
N PHE A 58 -4.91 6.44 11.18
CA PHE A 58 -4.37 5.64 10.08
C PHE A 58 -3.80 4.32 10.60
N LYS A 59 -4.06 3.25 9.85
CA LYS A 59 -3.45 1.94 10.06
C LYS A 59 -2.97 1.41 8.72
N PHE A 60 -1.75 0.89 8.70
CA PHE A 60 -1.27 0.10 7.55
C PHE A 60 -2.10 -1.17 7.40
N PHE A 61 -2.20 -1.69 6.18
CA PHE A 61 -3.01 -2.89 5.92
C PHE A 61 -2.55 -4.07 6.76
N VAL A 62 -1.24 -4.24 6.92
CA VAL A 62 -0.62 -5.28 7.76
C VAL A 62 -1.09 -5.27 9.22
N GLN A 63 -1.70 -4.19 9.71
CA GLN A 63 -2.20 -4.09 11.09
C GLN A 63 -3.65 -4.60 11.25
N TYR A 64 -4.39 -4.83 10.17
CA TYR A 64 -5.80 -5.25 10.24
C TYR A 64 -6.25 -6.25 9.18
N GLY A 65 -5.50 -6.42 8.09
CA GLY A 65 -5.75 -7.42 7.06
C GLY A 65 -5.51 -8.83 7.57
N ASN A 66 -6.22 -9.80 6.99
CA ASN A 66 -6.20 -11.20 7.39
C ASN A 66 -6.36 -12.11 6.16
N PHE A 67 -5.44 -13.03 5.95
CA PHE A 67 -5.43 -13.97 4.83
C PHE A 67 -5.66 -15.43 5.25
N LYS A 68 -6.32 -15.68 6.39
CA LYS A 68 -6.65 -17.04 6.84
C LYS A 68 -7.45 -17.84 5.81
N ASP A 69 -8.32 -17.17 5.07
CA ASP A 69 -9.24 -17.79 4.12
C ASP A 69 -8.70 -17.73 2.68
N ILE A 70 -7.39 -17.49 2.50
CA ILE A 70 -6.78 -17.40 1.17
C ILE A 70 -6.92 -18.69 0.36
N ASN A 71 -7.01 -19.84 1.04
CA ASN A 71 -7.23 -21.14 0.41
C ASN A 71 -8.65 -21.30 -0.16
N ASP A 72 -9.60 -20.49 0.30
CA ASP A 72 -10.98 -20.50 -0.18
C ASP A 72 -11.18 -19.56 -1.38
N TYR A 73 -10.14 -18.78 -1.74
CA TYR A 73 -10.17 -17.94 -2.93
C TYR A 73 -10.15 -18.81 -4.17
N LYS A 74 -11.23 -18.76 -4.94
CA LYS A 74 -11.42 -19.58 -6.14
C LYS A 74 -10.71 -18.96 -7.35
N ASP A 75 -10.37 -19.83 -8.30
CA ASP A 75 -9.93 -19.45 -9.64
C ASP A 75 -8.71 -18.52 -9.66
N GLY A 76 -7.76 -18.76 -8.76
CA GLY A 76 -6.51 -18.01 -8.68
C GLY A 76 -5.65 -18.18 -9.92
N ASP A 77 -5.30 -17.07 -10.57
CA ASP A 77 -4.27 -17.04 -11.63
C ASP A 77 -2.91 -16.83 -10.97
N ILE A 78 -2.12 -17.91 -10.90
CA ILE A 78 -0.85 -17.97 -10.18
C ILE A 78 0.30 -18.07 -11.19
N SER A 79 1.26 -17.16 -11.06
CA SER A 79 2.49 -17.17 -11.87
C SER A 79 3.72 -17.27 -10.98
N TYR A 80 4.74 -17.96 -11.47
CA TYR A 80 6.06 -18.04 -10.82
C TYR A 80 7.15 -18.03 -11.89
N ASN A 81 8.11 -17.10 -11.74
CA ASN A 81 9.30 -17.05 -12.56
C ASN A 81 10.51 -17.48 -11.71
N PRO A 82 11.14 -18.63 -11.98
CA PRO A 82 12.32 -19.07 -11.22
C PRO A 82 13.60 -18.30 -11.58
N ASN A 83 13.70 -17.75 -12.80
CA ASN A 83 14.89 -17.02 -13.25
C ASN A 83 14.98 -15.64 -12.60
N VAL A 84 13.82 -15.06 -12.28
CA VAL A 84 13.67 -13.85 -11.48
C VAL A 84 12.70 -14.24 -10.39
N PRO A 85 13.17 -14.75 -9.23
CA PRO A 85 12.35 -15.45 -8.23
C PRO A 85 11.22 -14.55 -7.76
N SER A 86 10.12 -14.60 -8.48
CA SER A 86 9.00 -13.67 -8.38
C SER A 86 7.74 -14.44 -8.67
N TYR A 87 6.70 -14.06 -7.96
CA TYR A 87 5.42 -14.72 -8.00
C TYR A 87 4.32 -13.67 -7.99
N SER A 88 3.22 -14.02 -8.64
CA SER A 88 1.99 -13.27 -8.52
C SER A 88 0.82 -14.22 -8.37
N ALA A 89 -0.20 -13.78 -7.65
CA ALA A 89 -1.47 -14.48 -7.61
C ALA A 89 -2.60 -13.47 -7.74
N LYS A 90 -3.54 -13.72 -8.66
CA LYS A 90 -4.69 -12.86 -8.90
C LYS A 90 -5.97 -13.61 -8.58
N TYR A 91 -6.83 -13.02 -7.76
CA TYR A 91 -8.10 -13.59 -7.31
C TYR A 91 -9.23 -12.61 -7.50
N GLN A 92 -10.40 -13.09 -7.95
CA GLN A 92 -11.63 -12.32 -7.85
C GLN A 92 -12.22 -12.52 -6.45
N LEU A 93 -12.38 -11.42 -5.70
CA LEU A 93 -12.96 -11.49 -4.36
C LEU A 93 -14.46 -11.22 -4.38
N ASN A 94 -15.11 -11.54 -3.26
CA ASN A 94 -16.50 -11.18 -2.96
C ASN A 94 -16.55 -9.99 -1.99
N ASN A 95 -17.65 -9.24 -1.98
CA ASN A 95 -17.84 -8.14 -1.03
C ASN A 95 -17.96 -8.60 0.44
N ASP A 96 -18.27 -9.89 0.66
CA ASP A 96 -18.34 -10.49 1.99
C ASP A 96 -16.96 -10.93 2.52
N ASP A 97 -15.91 -10.85 1.70
CA ASP A 97 -14.54 -11.09 2.15
C ASP A 97 -14.17 -10.13 3.29
N TYR A 98 -13.52 -10.67 4.32
CA TYR A 98 -13.17 -9.91 5.52
C TYR A 98 -12.33 -8.67 5.18
N ASN A 99 -11.33 -8.78 4.31
CA ASN A 99 -10.46 -7.66 3.96
C ASN A 99 -11.21 -6.60 3.16
N VAL A 100 -12.07 -7.02 2.23
CA VAL A 100 -12.93 -6.11 1.47
C VAL A 100 -13.84 -5.32 2.40
N GLN A 101 -14.44 -5.96 3.41
CA GLN A 101 -15.23 -5.27 4.43
C GLN A 101 -14.39 -4.33 5.30
N GLN A 102 -13.16 -4.69 5.66
CA GLN A 102 -12.28 -3.81 6.43
C GLN A 102 -11.91 -2.54 5.65
N LEU A 103 -11.65 -2.65 4.34
CA LEU A 103 -11.37 -1.51 3.47
C LEU A 103 -12.58 -0.58 3.39
N ARG A 104 -13.77 -1.12 3.09
CA ARG A 104 -15.01 -0.33 3.00
C ARG A 104 -15.44 0.33 4.32
N LYS A 105 -15.01 -0.20 5.47
CA LYS A 105 -15.22 0.44 6.79
C LYS A 105 -14.29 1.61 7.06
N ARG A 106 -13.12 1.67 6.39
CA ARG A 106 -12.08 2.68 6.63
C ARG A 106 -12.06 3.77 5.57
N TYR A 107 -12.40 3.42 4.35
CA TYR A 107 -12.34 4.30 3.20
C TYR A 107 -13.72 4.38 2.56
N ASP A 108 -14.08 5.59 2.12
CA ASP A 108 -15.27 5.81 1.32
C ASP A 108 -14.97 5.38 -0.13
N ILE A 109 -15.28 4.12 -0.44
CA ILE A 109 -15.02 3.52 -1.76
C ILE A 109 -16.30 3.64 -2.60
N PRO A 110 -16.36 4.53 -3.61
CA PRO A 110 -17.60 4.96 -4.27
C PRO A 110 -18.13 3.95 -5.31
N THR A 111 -18.00 2.66 -5.06
CA THR A 111 -18.49 1.59 -5.95
C THR A 111 -18.90 0.38 -5.13
N LYS A 112 -19.94 -0.34 -5.58
CA LYS A 112 -20.38 -1.60 -4.96
C LYS A 112 -19.72 -2.84 -5.58
N GLN A 113 -18.87 -2.66 -6.61
CA GLN A 113 -18.18 -3.77 -7.28
C GLN A 113 -17.21 -4.47 -6.33
N ALA A 114 -17.13 -5.79 -6.42
CA ALA A 114 -16.19 -6.57 -5.64
C ALA A 114 -14.79 -6.50 -6.28
N PRO A 115 -13.71 -6.29 -5.51
CA PRO A 115 -12.40 -6.06 -6.07
C PRO A 115 -11.74 -7.34 -6.56
N LYS A 116 -10.77 -7.17 -7.46
CA LYS A 116 -9.74 -8.17 -7.72
C LYS A 116 -8.59 -7.96 -6.76
N LEU A 117 -8.09 -9.03 -6.16
CA LEU A 117 -6.87 -9.02 -5.36
C LEU A 117 -5.70 -9.46 -6.24
N LEU A 118 -4.65 -8.66 -6.29
CA LEU A 118 -3.37 -9.01 -6.88
C LEU A 118 -2.32 -9.06 -5.77
N LEU A 119 -1.75 -10.23 -5.56
CA LEU A 119 -0.59 -10.43 -4.69
C LEU A 119 0.65 -10.51 -5.56
N LYS A 120 1.70 -9.80 -5.19
CA LYS A 120 3.01 -9.88 -5.82
C LYS A 120 4.09 -10.03 -4.76
N GLY A 121 5.09 -10.81 -5.08
CA GLY A 121 6.31 -10.83 -4.28
C GLY A 121 7.49 -11.34 -5.05
N ASP A 122 8.66 -11.05 -4.51
CA ASP A 122 9.93 -11.58 -4.99
C ASP A 122 10.70 -12.24 -3.85
N GLY A 123 11.82 -12.85 -4.22
CA GLY A 123 12.64 -13.65 -3.34
C GLY A 123 12.18 -15.11 -3.24
N ASP A 124 12.96 -15.89 -2.50
CA ASP A 124 12.67 -17.28 -2.23
C ASP A 124 11.37 -17.41 -1.42
N LEU A 125 10.39 -18.11 -1.99
CA LEU A 125 9.12 -18.46 -1.37
C LEU A 125 9.31 -19.21 -0.04
N LYS A 126 10.42 -19.94 0.13
CA LYS A 126 10.76 -20.63 1.38
C LYS A 126 11.22 -19.68 2.50
N GLY A 127 11.30 -18.38 2.23
CA GLY A 127 11.57 -17.34 3.23
C GLY A 127 13.06 -17.13 3.55
N SER A 128 13.96 -17.73 2.77
CA SER A 128 15.41 -17.63 3.00
C SER A 128 16.01 -16.31 2.48
N SER A 129 15.30 -15.58 1.62
CA SER A 129 15.79 -14.34 1.02
C SER A 129 15.01 -13.09 1.46
N VAL A 130 15.71 -11.95 1.39
CA VAL A 130 15.07 -10.64 1.41
C VAL A 130 14.26 -10.50 0.13
N GLY A 131 13.03 -9.98 0.25
CA GLY A 131 12.17 -9.73 -0.90
C GLY A 131 11.10 -8.69 -0.63
N SER A 132 10.57 -8.11 -1.69
CA SER A 132 9.41 -7.23 -1.67
C SER A 132 8.13 -8.05 -1.67
N ARG A 133 7.13 -7.55 -0.97
CA ARG A 133 5.76 -8.06 -1.01
C ARG A 133 4.83 -6.89 -1.21
N SER A 134 3.91 -7.01 -2.14
CA SER A 134 2.88 -6.02 -2.36
C SER A 134 1.54 -6.69 -2.65
N LEU A 135 0.49 -5.95 -2.34
CA LEU A 135 -0.87 -6.32 -2.68
C LEU A 135 -1.59 -5.13 -3.29
N GLU A 136 -2.59 -5.43 -4.11
CA GLU A 136 -3.50 -4.46 -4.67
C GLU A 136 -4.92 -5.02 -4.67
N PHE A 137 -5.87 -4.22 -4.19
CA PHE A 137 -7.30 -4.45 -4.36
C PHE A 137 -7.81 -3.47 -5.42
N THR A 138 -8.14 -3.98 -6.60
CA THR A 138 -8.64 -3.18 -7.73
C THR A 138 -10.16 -3.29 -7.78
N PHE A 139 -10.88 -2.21 -7.45
CA PHE A 139 -12.35 -2.18 -7.45
C PHE A 139 -12.93 -1.79 -8.80
N VAL A 140 -12.31 -0.81 -9.47
CA VAL A 140 -12.65 -0.34 -10.81
C VAL A 140 -11.35 -0.08 -11.55
N GLU A 141 -11.26 -0.56 -12.79
CA GLU A 141 -10.12 -0.34 -13.68
C GLU A 141 -10.67 -0.14 -15.09
N ASN A 142 -10.69 1.11 -15.56
CA ASN A 142 -11.04 1.46 -16.93
C ASN A 142 -10.35 2.78 -17.34
N LYS A 143 -10.65 3.27 -18.56
CA LYS A 143 -10.01 4.48 -19.11
C LYS A 143 -10.41 5.78 -18.42
N GLU A 144 -11.56 5.81 -17.75
CA GLU A 144 -12.15 7.00 -17.15
C GLU A 144 -11.94 7.01 -15.62
N GLU A 145 -12.01 5.86 -14.98
CA GLU A 145 -11.97 5.71 -13.52
C GLU A 145 -11.12 4.53 -13.09
N ASN A 146 -10.27 4.76 -12.09
CA ASN A 146 -9.48 3.72 -11.43
C ASN A 146 -9.62 3.88 -9.92
N ILE A 147 -10.17 2.86 -9.26
CA ILE A 147 -10.36 2.81 -7.81
C ILE A 147 -9.62 1.58 -7.30
N TYR A 148 -8.53 1.81 -6.57
CA TYR A 148 -7.71 0.74 -6.03
C TYR A 148 -7.11 1.09 -4.66
N PHE A 149 -6.70 0.06 -3.94
CA PHE A 149 -5.94 0.16 -2.70
C PHE A 149 -4.67 -0.67 -2.82
N THR A 150 -3.52 -0.12 -2.42
CA THR A 150 -2.24 -0.85 -2.40
C THR A 150 -1.57 -0.79 -1.04
N ASP A 151 -0.83 -1.84 -0.71
CA ASP A 151 0.08 -1.88 0.44
C ASP A 151 1.31 -2.69 0.02
N SER A 152 2.49 -2.26 0.50
CA SER A 152 3.74 -2.95 0.20
C SER A 152 4.71 -2.88 1.36
N VAL A 153 5.50 -3.94 1.50
CA VAL A 153 6.57 -4.04 2.49
C VAL A 153 7.81 -4.59 1.80
N GLN A 154 8.91 -3.87 1.98
CA GLN A 154 10.22 -4.28 1.50
C GLN A 154 11.24 -4.05 2.59
N TYR A 155 12.17 -4.99 2.76
CA TYR A 155 13.32 -4.81 3.62
C TYR A 155 14.50 -4.31 2.80
N THR A 156 14.96 -3.09 3.08
CA THR A 156 16.08 -2.44 2.39
C THR A 156 17.23 -2.14 3.36
N PRO A 157 18.48 -2.11 2.87
CA PRO A 157 19.62 -1.65 3.65
C PRO A 157 19.35 -0.25 4.25
N SER A 158 19.81 -0.02 5.47
CA SER A 158 19.61 1.25 6.18
C SER A 158 20.70 2.29 5.87
N GLU A 159 21.73 1.94 5.10
CA GLU A 159 22.83 2.83 4.75
C GLU A 159 22.58 3.59 3.45
N ASP A 160 22.86 4.88 3.53
CA ASP A 160 22.88 5.88 2.48
C ASP A 160 24.15 5.63 1.65
N THR A 161 24.07 4.92 0.52
CA THR A 161 25.13 5.02 -0.49
C THR A 161 25.03 6.40 -1.13
N ARG A 162 25.53 7.42 -0.41
CA ARG A 162 25.92 8.68 -1.02
C ARG A 162 27.07 8.38 -1.95
N TYR A 163 26.76 8.11 -3.21
CA TYR A 163 27.64 8.56 -4.25
C TYR A 163 27.51 10.09 -4.25
N GLU A 164 28.39 10.77 -3.52
CA GLU A 164 28.72 12.15 -3.83
C GLU A 164 29.25 12.14 -5.26
N SER A 165 28.38 12.44 -6.22
CA SER A 165 28.79 12.86 -7.55
C SER A 165 29.45 14.23 -7.38
N ASN A 166 30.78 14.23 -7.40
CA ASN A 166 31.60 15.43 -7.65
C ASN A 166 31.18 16.11 -8.95
#